data_AF-A0A401QDS3-F1
#
_entry.id   AF-A0A401QDS3-F1
#
_cell.length_a   1.000
_cell.length_b   1.000
_cell.length_c   1.000
_cell.angle_alpha   90.00
_cell.angle_beta   90.00
_cell.angle_gamma   90.00
#
_symmetry.space_group_name_H-M   'P 1'
#
loop_
_entity.id
_entity.type
_entity.pdbx_description
1 polymer ?
#
loop_
_entity_poly.entity_id
_entity_poly.type
_entity_poly.pdbx_seq_one_letter_code
_entity_poly.pdbx_strand_id
1 'polypeptide(L)' 'VLLAKHKIDGKFYAIKVLHKKVILKKKEQKHIMAERNVLLKNAKHPFLVGLHYSFQTTDKLYFVLDFINGGEVSIAI' A
#
# COMPACT_ATOMS: atom_id res chain seq x y z
N VAL A 1 6.06 6.37 -2.54
CA VAL A 1 6.10 4.88 -2.54
C VAL A 1 7.56 4.47 -2.59
N LEU A 2 7.94 3.36 -1.95
CA LEU A 2 9.33 2.88 -1.89
C LEU A 2 9.41 1.43 -2.39
N LEU A 3 10.48 1.09 -3.13
CA LEU A 3 10.81 -0.31 -3.45
C LEU A 3 11.51 -0.96 -2.26
N ALA A 4 11.06 -2.15 -1.86
CA ALA A 4 11.66 -2.92 -0.77
C ALA A 4 11.85 -4.38 -1.17
N LYS A 5 12.87 -5.02 -0.61
CA LYS A 5 13.13 -6.46 -0.73
C LYS A 5 12.82 -7.12 0.60
N HIS A 6 11.95 -8.12 0.60
CA HIS A 6 11.69 -8.91 1.78
C HIS A 6 12.92 -9.77 2.11
N LYS A 7 13.35 -9.73 3.38
CA LYS A 7 14.67 -10.28 3.78
C LYS A 7 14.73 -11.80 3.73
N ILE A 8 13.59 -12.47 3.94
CA ILE A 8 13.53 -13.92 4.10
C ILE A 8 13.49 -14.62 2.73
N ASP A 9 12.58 -14.20 1.85
CA ASP A 9 12.36 -14.82 0.54
C ASP A 9 13.02 -14.06 -0.63
N GLY A 10 13.56 -12.87 -0.39
CA GLY A 10 14.18 -12.03 -1.42
C GLY A 10 13.20 -11.41 -2.42
N LYS A 11 11.88 -11.52 -2.22
CA LYS A 11 10.87 -10.98 -3.12
C LYS A 11 10.80 -9.45 -3.01
N PHE A 12 10.58 -8.78 -4.14
CA PHE A 12 10.40 -7.33 -4.20
C PHE A 12 8.95 -6.92 -3.98
N TYR A 13 8.77 -5.80 -3.29
CA TYR A 13 7.48 -5.22 -2.92
C TYR A 13 7.51 -3.70 -3.05
N ALA A 14 6.33 -3.11 -3.28
CA ALA A 14 6.12 -1.67 -3.18
C ALA A 14 5.54 -1.33 -1.79
N ILE A 15 6.15 -0.37 -1.08
CA ILE A 15 5.66 0.10 0.21
C ILE A 15 5.07 1.51 0.07
N LYS A 16 3.75 1.65 0.26
CA LYS A 16 3.06 2.95 0.38
C LYS A 16 3.12 3.38 1.85
N VAL A 17 3.69 4.56 2.12
CA VAL A 17 3.80 5.13 3.46
C VAL A 17 2.89 6.36 3.54
N LEU A 18 1.99 6.38 4.52
CA LEU A 18 1.02 7.46 4.70
C LEU A 18 1.18 8.06 6.09
N HIS A 19 1.29 9.38 6.18
CA HIS A 19 1.39 10.08 7.47
C HIS A 19 0.00 10.33 8.07
N LYS A 20 -0.24 9.83 9.29
CA LYS A 20 -1.54 9.98 9.98
C LYS A 20 -1.92 11.45 10.17
N LYS A 21 -0.95 12.32 10.48
CA LYS A 21 -1.18 13.77 10.59
C LYS A 21 -1.74 14.38 9.31
N VAL A 22 -1.27 13.93 8.14
CA VAL A 22 -1.76 14.42 6.84
C VAL A 22 -3.16 13.90 6.56
N ILE A 23 -3.41 12.61 6.82
CA ILE A 23 -4.75 12.00 6.67
C ILE A 23 -5.77 12.76 7.53
N LEU A 24 -5.45 12.99 8.82
CA LEU A 24 -6.31 13.73 9.74
C LEU A 24 -6.57 15.16 9.27
N LYS A 25 -5.50 15.88 8.86
CA LYS A 25 -5.62 17.27 8.37
C LYS A 25 -6.51 17.37 7.13
N LYS A 26 -6.43 16.38 6.23
CA LYS A 26 -7.23 16.32 5.00
C LYS A 26 -8.61 15.65 5.17
N LYS A 27 -8.92 15.10 6.35
CA LYS A 27 -10.13 14.32 6.64
C LYS A 27 -10.31 13.09 5.73
N GLU A 28 -9.20 12.45 5.33
CA GLU A 28 -9.17 11.34 4.37
C GLU A 28 -9.30 9.94 5.01
N GLN A 29 -9.65 9.84 6.30
CA GLN A 29 -9.66 8.57 7.03
C GLN A 29 -10.58 7.53 6.36
N LYS A 30 -11.77 7.95 5.93
CA LYS A 30 -12.74 7.06 5.27
C LYS A 30 -12.22 6.57 3.91
N HIS A 31 -11.61 7.46 3.15
CA HIS A 31 -11.05 7.15 1.84
C HIS A 31 -9.90 6.13 1.97
N ILE A 32 -8.96 6.36 2.89
CA ILE A 32 -7.87 5.39 3.16
C ILE A 32 -8.41 4.04 3.62
N MET A 33 -9.50 4.00 4.40
CA MET A 33 -10.12 2.74 4.81
C MET A 33 -10.79 2.02 3.63
N ALA A 34 -11.42 2.76 2.72
CA ALA A 34 -11.99 2.22 1.51
C ALA A 34 -10.90 1.64 0.59
N GLU A 35 -9.80 2.38 0.37
CA GLU A 35 -8.63 1.90 -0.36
C GLU A 35 -8.12 0.58 0.22
N ARG A 36 -7.89 0.53 1.54
CA ARG A 36 -7.44 -0.69 2.22
C ARG A 36 -8.40 -1.86 1.98
N ASN A 37 -9.71 -1.63 2.07
CA ASN A 37 -10.71 -2.68 1.85
C ASN A 37 -10.72 -3.19 0.41
N VAL A 38 -10.54 -2.31 -0.57
CA VAL A 38 -10.41 -2.69 -1.99
C VAL A 38 -9.16 -3.53 -2.20
N LEU A 39 -8.01 -3.10 -1.66
CA LEU A 39 -6.75 -3.83 -1.78
C LEU A 39 -6.78 -5.20 -1.08
N LEU A 40 -7.48 -5.33 0.04
CA LEU A 40 -7.69 -6.60 0.74
C LEU A 40 -8.57 -7.58 -0.05
N LYS A 41 -9.64 -7.09 -0.68
CA LYS A 41 -10.59 -7.93 -1.41
C LYS A 41 -10.05 -8.40 -2.76
N ASN A 42 -9.14 -7.64 -3.37
CA ASN A 42 -8.71 -7.83 -4.75
C ASN A 42 -7.41 -8.62 -4.92
N ALA A 43 -6.97 -9.36 -3.90
CA ALA A 43 -5.73 -10.16 -3.93
C ALA A 43 -5.66 -11.24 -5.04
N LYS A 44 -6.68 -11.39 -5.89
CA LYS A 44 -6.74 -12.39 -6.98
C LYS A 44 -7.05 -11.82 -8.37
N HIS A 45 -7.13 -10.50 -8.55
CA HIS A 45 -7.43 -9.94 -9.88
C HIS A 45 -6.13 -9.61 -10.65
N PRO A 46 -5.94 -10.11 -11.88
CA PRO A 46 -4.66 -10.02 -12.61
C PRO A 46 -4.19 -8.59 -12.95
N PHE A 47 -5.07 -7.60 -12.81
CA PHE A 47 -4.77 -6.18 -13.08
C PHE A 47 -4.76 -5.29 -11.83
N LEU A 48 -4.97 -5.86 -10.63
CA LEU A 48 -4.99 -5.09 -9.38
C LEU A 48 -3.84 -5.50 -8.48
N VAL A 49 -3.18 -4.52 -7.91
CA VAL A 49 -2.09 -4.72 -6.95
C VAL A 49 -2.69 -5.24 -5.63
N GLY A 50 -2.21 -6.39 -5.17
CA GLY A 50 -2.65 -6.99 -3.91
C GLY A 50 -1.94 -6.38 -2.70
N LEU A 51 -2.66 -6.28 -1.57
CA LEU A 51 -2.08 -5.96 -0.26
C LEU A 51 -1.59 -7.24 0.43
N HIS A 52 -0.27 -7.37 0.59
CA HIS A 52 0.35 -8.50 1.29
C HIS A 52 0.36 -8.28 2.79
N TYR A 53 0.75 -7.08 3.22
CA TYR A 53 0.85 -6.72 4.63
C TYR A 53 0.38 -5.30 4.85
N SER A 54 -0.24 -5.05 6.00
CA SER A 54 -0.51 -3.69 6.48
C SER A 54 -0.14 -3.57 7.94
N PHE A 55 0.61 -2.54 8.28
CA PHE A 55 1.00 -2.24 9.65
C PHE A 55 1.07 -0.74 9.86
N GLN A 56 1.20 -0.34 11.13
CA GLN A 56 1.23 1.07 11.50
C GLN A 56 2.23 1.32 12.62
N THR A 57 2.80 2.52 12.60
CA THR A 57 3.51 3.10 13.75
C THR A 57 2.64 4.17 14.37
N THR A 58 3.15 4.84 15.42
CA THR A 58 2.47 5.97 16.06
C THR A 58 2.06 7.05 15.06
N ASP A 59 2.89 7.32 14.06
CA ASP A 59 2.77 8.44 13.12
C ASP A 59 2.40 8.05 11.67
N LYS A 60 2.61 6.79 11.27
CA LYS A 60 2.48 6.34 9.88
C LYS A 60 1.66 5.06 9.71
N LEU A 61 1.05 4.91 8.54
CA LEU A 61 0.50 3.66 8.02
C LEU A 61 1.40 3.16 6.90
N TYR A 62 1.57 1.84 6.82
CA TYR A 62 2.38 1.15 5.83
C TYR A 62 1.54 0.09 5.12
N PHE A 63 1.47 0.16 3.80
CA PHE A 63 0.88 -0.86 2.95
C PHE A 63 1.98 -1.50 2.12
N VAL A 64 2.11 -2.82 2.23
CA VAL A 64 3.06 -3.64 1.45
C VAL A 64 2.30 -4.29 0.32
N LEU A 65 2.68 -3.94 -0.90
CA LEU A 65 1.95 -4.19 -2.14
C LEU A 65 2.81 -4.99 -3.11
N ASP A 66 2.18 -5.72 -4.04
CA ASP A 66 2.93 -6.35 -5.15
C ASP A 66 3.75 -5.32 -5.93
N PHE A 67 5.00 -5.68 -6.24
CA PHE A 67 5.83 -4.90 -7.13
C PHE A 67 5.67 -5.41 -8.58
N ILE A 68 5.15 -4.56 -9.47
CA ILE A 68 4.97 -4.86 -10.88
C ILE A 68 6.01 -4.06 -11.68
N ASN A 69 6.87 -4.76 -12.41
CA ASN A 69 7.98 -4.17 -13.16
C ASN A 69 7.52 -3.86 -14.59
N GLY A 70 6.83 -2.72 -14.81
CA GLY A 70 6.14 -2.47 -16.09
C GLY A 70 5.84 -1.03 -16.51
N GLY A 71 6.34 -0.01 -15.80
CA GLY A 71 6.16 1.39 -16.17
C GLY A 71 5.09 2.10 -15.34
N GLU A 72 5.44 3.30 -14.85
CA GLU A 72 4.65 4.23 -14.05
C GLU A 72 3.49 3.61 -13.28
N VAL A 73 3.83 2.84 -12.24
CA VAL A 73 2.87 2.51 -11.18
C VAL A 73 2.64 3.78 -10.36
N SER A 74 1.89 4.71 -10.94
CA SER A 74 1.15 5.70 -10.17
C SER A 74 0.10 4.90 -9.40
N ILE A 75 0.45 4.45 -8.19
CA ILE A 75 -0.54 4.11 -7.16
C ILE A 75 -1.24 5.41 -6.81
N ALA A 76 -2.15 5.81 -7.69
CA ALA A 76 -3.23 6.73 -7.44
C ALA A 76 -4.46 5.85 -7.26
N ILE A 77 -4.59 5.31 -6.05
CA ILE A 77 -5.89 5.10 -5.44
C ILE A 77 -6.00 6.21 -4.41
#